data_AF-A0A2J8AC85-F1
#
_entry.id   AF-A0A2J8AC85-F1
#
_cell.length_a   1.000
_cell.length_b   1.000
_cell.length_c   1.000
_cell.angle_alpha   90.00
_cell.angle_beta   90.00
_cell.angle_gamma   90.00
#
_symmetry.space_group_name_H-M   'P 1'
#
loop_
_entity.id
_entity.type
_entity.pdbx_description
1 polymer ?
#
loop_
_entity_poly.entity_id
_entity_poly.type
_entity_poly.pdbx_seq_one_letter_code
_entity_poly.pdbx_strand_id
1 'polypeptide(L)'
;MELRWLIHRNLVKSTRAFWPGTVLDVLLLQGAAFIVGVVQLRERMSGVSVSATFLASNLTDLGWILLSPAVYFAIYYFLTLPRGSFSYFYLIGVLVCWWSSGLSYVISVSTIPPQAQLISTVIGTLILGAFLHGMSPTIRSSRGTFLEVVLGVSYNRWAMEAATIGEFKHYYEYKSNEIIMIYSGIGLCNMDRTLVDNGDDSLSVEEALSFVTLQSDFNADSCDRYSGEASLILFCMGLGLRLFAFGLMYYQNHKQWFQIMGERLWNKVDKVIKISSAIEYVDDGRKRLARK
;
A
#
# COMPACT_ATOMS: atom_id res chain seq x y z
N MET A 1 1.67 -23.60 -41.97
CA MET A 1 3.07 -23.12 -41.94
C MET A 1 3.18 -21.71 -41.38
N GLU A 2 2.20 -20.83 -41.63
CA GLU A 2 2.08 -19.46 -41.09
C GLU A 2 2.29 -19.31 -39.56
N LEU A 3 1.70 -20.19 -38.75
CA LEU A 3 1.76 -20.08 -37.27
C LEU A 3 3.19 -20.29 -36.73
N ARG A 4 3.96 -21.22 -37.31
CA ARG A 4 5.35 -21.46 -36.91
C ARG A 4 6.25 -20.27 -37.25
N TRP A 5 5.98 -19.59 -38.35
CA TRP A 5 6.72 -18.41 -38.75
C TRP A 5 6.41 -17.20 -37.85
N LEU A 6 5.15 -17.00 -37.47
CA LEU A 6 4.75 -15.95 -36.52
C LEU A 6 5.30 -16.19 -35.11
N ILE A 7 5.28 -17.43 -34.62
CA ILE A 7 5.89 -17.79 -33.34
C ILE A 7 7.39 -17.54 -33.39
N HIS A 8 8.09 -17.99 -34.44
CA HIS A 8 9.53 -17.78 -34.55
C HIS A 8 9.90 -16.30 -34.64
N ARG A 9 9.14 -15.50 -35.41
CA ARG A 9 9.36 -14.06 -35.55
C ARG A 9 9.09 -13.30 -34.25
N ASN A 10 8.09 -13.71 -33.46
CA ASN A 10 7.82 -13.15 -32.14
C ASN A 10 8.88 -13.59 -31.10
N LEU A 11 9.38 -14.83 -31.17
CA LEU A 11 10.45 -15.32 -30.31
C LEU A 11 11.78 -14.59 -30.58
N VAL A 12 12.10 -14.33 -31.85
CA VAL A 12 13.28 -13.56 -32.26
C VAL A 12 13.15 -12.08 -31.90
N LYS A 13 11.94 -11.49 -31.95
CA LYS A 13 11.70 -10.13 -31.44
C LYS A 13 11.79 -10.04 -29.92
N SER A 14 11.27 -11.03 -29.20
CA SER A 14 11.31 -11.10 -27.73
C SER A 14 12.74 -11.29 -27.20
N THR A 15 13.51 -12.17 -27.84
CA THR A 15 14.93 -12.40 -27.50
C THR A 15 15.83 -11.21 -27.84
N ARG A 16 15.48 -10.39 -28.84
CA ARG A 16 16.20 -9.14 -29.15
C ARG A 16 15.82 -7.95 -28.24
N ALA A 17 14.68 -8.01 -27.54
CA ALA A 17 14.31 -7.00 -26.53
C ALA A 17 14.97 -7.28 -25.16
N PHE A 18 15.45 -8.51 -24.93
CA PHE A 18 16.23 -8.92 -23.77
C PHE A 18 17.72 -8.55 -23.96
N TRP A 19 17.99 -7.24 -24.05
CA TRP A 19 19.32 -6.70 -24.37
C TRP A 19 20.38 -7.06 -23.30
N PRO A 20 21.66 -7.21 -23.69
CA PRO A 20 22.77 -7.29 -22.73
C PRO A 20 22.88 -6.03 -21.85
N GLY A 21 22.33 -4.89 -22.27
CA GLY A 21 22.28 -3.66 -21.48
C GLY A 21 21.40 -3.77 -20.24
N THR A 22 20.17 -4.29 -20.36
CA THR A 22 19.30 -4.50 -19.19
C THR A 22 19.83 -5.60 -18.28
N VAL A 23 20.47 -6.64 -18.84
CA VAL A 23 21.16 -7.66 -18.04
C VAL A 23 22.36 -7.08 -17.30
N LEU A 24 23.18 -6.25 -17.97
CA LEU A 24 24.32 -5.57 -17.37
C LEU A 24 23.89 -4.58 -16.28
N ASP A 25 22.84 -3.80 -16.51
CA ASP A 25 22.29 -2.88 -15.52
C ASP A 25 21.74 -3.63 -14.30
N VAL A 26 21.02 -4.73 -14.51
CA VAL A 26 20.54 -5.59 -13.42
C VAL A 26 21.70 -6.20 -12.65
N LEU A 27 22.76 -6.66 -13.33
CA LEU A 27 23.95 -7.21 -12.68
C LEU A 27 24.74 -6.13 -11.91
N LEU A 28 24.86 -4.93 -12.46
CA LEU A 28 25.50 -3.80 -11.79
C LEU A 28 24.70 -3.38 -10.54
N LEU A 29 23.37 -3.32 -10.64
CA LEU A 29 22.49 -3.04 -9.51
C LEU A 29 22.57 -4.14 -8.43
N GLN A 30 22.59 -5.41 -8.84
CA GLN A 30 22.77 -6.53 -7.91
C GLN A 30 24.14 -6.50 -7.23
N GLY A 31 25.20 -6.18 -7.98
CA GLY A 31 26.56 -6.01 -7.44
C GLY A 31 26.66 -4.87 -6.45
N ALA A 32 26.10 -3.70 -6.78
CA ALA A 32 26.04 -2.55 -5.87
C ALA A 32 25.24 -2.87 -4.61
N ALA A 33 24.08 -3.50 -4.73
CA ALA A 33 23.25 -3.92 -3.60
C ALA A 33 23.99 -4.92 -2.69
N PHE A 34 24.73 -5.86 -3.26
CA PHE A 34 25.54 -6.81 -2.51
C PHE A 34 26.66 -6.11 -1.72
N ILE A 35 27.39 -5.20 -2.37
CA ILE A 35 28.48 -4.44 -1.73
C ILE A 35 27.92 -3.62 -0.55
N VAL A 36 26.82 -2.89 -0.78
CA VAL A 36 26.17 -2.10 0.27
C VAL A 36 25.69 -2.98 1.42
N GLY A 37 25.10 -4.14 1.13
CA GLY A 37 24.66 -5.09 2.15
C GLY A 37 25.81 -5.61 3.03
N VAL A 38 26.96 -5.91 2.43
CA VAL A 38 28.17 -6.35 3.16
C VAL A 38 28.73 -5.23 4.04
N VAL A 39 28.76 -3.99 3.53
CA VAL A 39 29.20 -2.82 4.30
C VAL A 39 28.28 -2.59 5.50
N GLN A 40 26.97 -2.60 5.28
CA GLN A 40 25.98 -2.43 6.35
C GLN A 40 26.08 -3.53 7.42
N LEU A 41 26.38 -4.77 7.04
CA LEU A 41 26.60 -5.86 8.00
C LEU A 41 27.84 -5.60 8.87
N ARG A 42 28.92 -5.09 8.27
CA ARG A 42 30.14 -4.69 9.00
C ARG A 42 29.87 -3.54 9.96
N GLU A 43 29.14 -2.52 9.52
CA GLU A 43 28.78 -1.37 10.35
C GLU A 43 27.90 -1.79 11.54
N ARG A 44 26.98 -2.74 11.34
CA ARG A 44 26.20 -3.34 12.44
C ARG A 44 27.08 -4.06 13.46
N MET A 45 28.11 -4.81 13.01
CA MET A 45 29.07 -5.45 13.91
C MET A 45 29.93 -4.43 14.68
N SER A 46 30.16 -3.24 14.13
CA SER A 46 30.86 -2.16 14.80
C SER A 46 30.03 -1.39 15.84
N GLY A 47 28.77 -1.76 16.05
CA GLY A 47 27.91 -1.20 17.10
C GLY A 47 27.10 0.02 16.68
N VAL A 48 26.94 0.29 15.38
CA VAL A 48 26.05 1.35 14.90
C VAL A 48 24.59 1.03 15.28
N SER A 49 23.86 2.01 15.80
CA SER A 49 22.47 1.84 16.21
C SER A 49 21.55 1.64 15.01
N VAL A 50 20.60 0.69 15.12
CA VAL A 50 19.62 0.38 14.06
C VAL A 50 18.79 1.61 13.68
N SER A 51 18.48 2.48 14.65
CA SER A 51 17.76 3.72 14.43
C SER A 51 18.54 4.72 13.60
N ALA A 52 19.85 4.86 13.81
CA ALA A 52 20.69 5.75 13.01
C ALA A 52 20.77 5.27 11.56
N THR A 53 21.00 3.97 11.33
CA THR A 53 21.02 3.41 9.97
C THR A 53 19.69 3.58 9.26
N PHE A 54 18.56 3.32 9.95
CA PHE A 54 17.24 3.48 9.35
C PHE A 54 16.92 4.94 9.01
N LEU A 55 17.23 5.87 9.90
CA LEU A 55 16.99 7.30 9.67
C LEU A 55 17.87 7.82 8.53
N ALA A 56 19.13 7.39 8.47
CA ALA A 56 20.03 7.73 7.36
C ALA A 56 19.47 7.25 6.01
N SER A 57 19.00 6.00 5.92
CA SER A 57 18.37 5.48 4.70
C SER A 57 17.12 6.27 4.30
N ASN A 58 16.24 6.59 5.25
CA ASN A 58 15.04 7.38 4.95
C ASN A 58 15.40 8.80 4.46
N LEU A 59 16.47 9.39 5.01
CA LEU A 59 16.90 10.73 4.62
C LEU A 59 17.52 10.74 3.22
N THR A 60 18.30 9.73 2.86
CA THR A 60 18.86 9.61 1.50
C THR A 60 17.78 9.38 0.45
N ASP A 61 16.72 8.63 0.79
CA ASP A 61 15.65 8.30 -0.14
C ASP A 61 14.70 9.46 -0.41
N LEU A 62 14.57 10.42 0.51
CA LEU A 62 13.73 11.60 0.34
C LEU A 62 14.06 12.39 -0.94
N GLY A 63 15.34 12.46 -1.32
CA GLY A 63 15.76 13.10 -2.56
C GLY A 63 15.13 12.44 -3.79
N TRP A 64 15.15 11.11 -3.85
CA TRP A 64 14.54 10.36 -4.96
C TRP A 64 13.01 10.40 -4.93
N ILE A 65 12.40 10.36 -3.75
CA ILE A 65 10.94 10.44 -3.56
C ILE A 65 10.38 11.78 -4.09
N LEU A 66 11.14 12.87 -3.98
CA LEU A 66 10.77 14.17 -4.53
C LEU A 66 11.11 14.29 -6.03
N LEU A 67 12.28 13.78 -6.44
CA LEU A 67 12.75 13.90 -7.81
C LEU A 67 11.94 13.04 -8.80
N SER A 68 11.63 11.80 -8.45
CA SER A 68 10.91 10.85 -9.30
C SER A 68 9.57 11.40 -9.84
N PRO A 69 8.63 11.87 -8.99
CA PRO A 69 7.39 12.45 -9.48
C PRO A 69 7.62 13.77 -10.21
N ALA A 70 8.64 14.57 -9.87
CA ALA A 70 8.95 15.80 -10.59
C ALA A 70 9.30 15.50 -12.07
N VAL A 71 10.14 14.49 -12.30
CA VAL A 71 10.53 14.07 -13.66
C VAL A 71 9.33 13.52 -14.43
N TYR A 72 8.51 12.68 -13.81
CA TYR A 72 7.31 12.14 -14.44
C TYR A 72 6.31 13.23 -14.80
N PHE A 73 5.97 14.10 -13.85
CA PHE A 73 4.99 15.16 -14.07
C PHE A 73 5.48 16.26 -14.99
N ALA A 74 6.79 16.51 -15.07
CA ALA A 74 7.34 17.42 -16.06
C ALA A 74 6.92 17.01 -17.47
N ILE A 75 7.04 15.73 -17.82
CA ILE A 75 6.64 15.24 -19.16
C ILE A 75 5.12 15.11 -19.26
N TYR A 76 4.48 14.50 -18.25
CA TYR A 76 3.05 14.24 -18.26
C TYR A 76 2.23 15.52 -18.44
N TYR A 77 2.56 16.59 -17.71
CA TYR A 77 1.80 17.85 -17.75
C TYR A 77 1.83 18.51 -19.14
N PHE A 78 2.96 18.42 -19.85
CA PHE A 78 3.07 18.93 -21.22
C PHE A 78 2.30 18.07 -22.25
N LEU A 79 2.16 16.76 -22.01
CA LEU A 79 1.51 15.86 -22.96
C LEU A 79 -0.01 15.80 -22.77
N THR A 80 -0.50 15.76 -21.54
CA THR A 80 -1.92 15.55 -21.24
C THR A 80 -2.67 16.83 -20.96
N LEU A 81 -1.97 17.95 -20.72
CA LEU A 81 -2.54 19.27 -20.43
C LEU A 81 -3.69 19.21 -19.42
N PRO A 82 -3.49 18.62 -18.22
CA PRO A 82 -4.53 18.54 -17.21
C PRO A 82 -4.88 19.95 -16.73
N ARG A 83 -6.17 20.20 -16.42
CA ARG A 83 -6.61 21.52 -15.97
C ARG A 83 -6.29 21.79 -14.51
N GLY A 84 -6.12 20.75 -13.71
CA GLY A 84 -5.71 20.88 -12.33
C GLY A 84 -4.32 21.53 -12.18
N SER A 85 -4.11 22.17 -11.03
CA SER A 85 -2.83 22.77 -10.69
C SER A 85 -1.71 21.74 -10.66
N PHE A 86 -0.54 22.11 -11.19
CA PHE A 86 0.65 21.23 -11.21
C PHE A 86 1.06 20.79 -9.80
N SER A 87 1.01 21.70 -8.82
CA SER A 87 1.40 21.44 -7.44
C SER A 87 0.54 20.35 -6.79
N TYR A 88 -0.76 20.31 -7.11
CA TYR A 88 -1.68 19.33 -6.55
C TYR A 88 -1.36 17.91 -7.04
N PHE A 89 -1.19 17.72 -8.36
CA PHE A 89 -0.80 16.42 -8.92
C PHE A 89 0.60 15.99 -8.50
N TYR A 90 1.53 16.95 -8.42
CA TYR A 90 2.88 16.70 -7.93
C TYR A 90 2.86 16.18 -6.48
N LEU A 91 2.06 16.78 -5.61
CA LEU A 91 1.91 16.33 -4.22
C LEU A 91 1.36 14.91 -4.14
N ILE A 92 0.33 14.57 -4.93
CA ILE A 92 -0.19 13.19 -5.02
C ILE A 92 0.91 12.23 -5.47
N GLY A 93 1.70 12.61 -6.49
CA GLY A 93 2.86 11.84 -6.93
C GLY A 93 3.88 11.57 -5.83
N VAL A 94 4.22 12.61 -5.06
CA VAL A 94 5.12 12.48 -3.90
C VAL A 94 4.55 11.53 -2.86
N LEU A 95 3.24 11.57 -2.58
CA LEU A 95 2.59 10.65 -1.65
C LEU A 95 2.61 9.19 -2.15
N VAL A 96 2.45 8.98 -3.46
CA VAL A 96 2.57 7.65 -4.08
C VAL A 96 4.00 7.12 -3.98
N CYS A 97 5.00 7.95 -4.29
CA CYS A 97 6.42 7.59 -4.14
C CYS A 97 6.79 7.35 -2.66
N TRP A 98 6.23 8.15 -1.74
CA TRP A 98 6.38 7.96 -0.30
C TRP A 98 5.81 6.61 0.16
N TRP A 99 4.62 6.23 -0.30
CA TRP A 99 4.01 4.95 0.05
C TRP A 99 4.81 3.76 -0.51
N SER A 100 5.18 3.81 -1.79
CA SER A 100 5.86 2.71 -2.47
C SER A 100 7.26 2.42 -1.90
N SER A 101 8.01 3.47 -1.55
CA SER A 101 9.27 3.33 -0.82
C SER A 101 9.07 2.73 0.57
N GLY A 102 7.98 3.05 1.26
CA GLY A 102 7.61 2.40 2.52
C GLY A 102 7.45 0.87 2.36
N LEU A 103 6.77 0.43 1.29
CA LEU A 103 6.60 -0.99 0.98
C LEU A 103 7.94 -1.67 0.66
N SER A 104 8.82 -1.01 -0.11
CA SER A 104 10.14 -1.59 -0.42
C SER A 104 10.99 -1.79 0.83
N TYR A 105 10.89 -0.92 1.84
CA TYR A 105 11.55 -1.13 3.13
C TYR A 105 11.05 -2.39 3.84
N VAL A 106 9.73 -2.60 3.87
CA VAL A 106 9.14 -3.81 4.49
C VAL A 106 9.65 -5.07 3.80
N ILE A 107 9.66 -5.08 2.47
CA ILE A 107 10.10 -6.23 1.68
C ILE A 107 11.61 -6.48 1.83
N SER A 108 12.42 -5.41 1.88
CA SER A 108 13.87 -5.52 2.02
C SER A 108 14.29 -6.13 3.36
N VAL A 109 13.51 -5.86 4.42
CA VAL A 109 13.73 -6.42 5.76
C VAL A 109 13.11 -7.81 5.91
N SER A 110 12.16 -8.18 5.06
CA SER A 110 11.50 -9.48 5.12
C SER A 110 12.49 -10.64 4.88
N THR A 111 12.12 -11.84 5.31
CA THR A 111 12.95 -13.06 5.19
C THR A 111 13.09 -13.59 3.75
N ILE A 112 12.79 -12.75 2.75
CA ILE A 112 12.83 -13.08 1.34
C ILE A 112 14.31 -13.04 0.89
N PRO A 113 14.79 -14.03 0.13
CA PRO A 113 16.15 -14.02 -0.37
C PRO A 113 16.41 -12.77 -1.24
N PRO A 114 17.62 -12.18 -1.19
CA PRO A 114 17.90 -10.87 -1.81
C PRO A 114 17.63 -10.85 -3.32
N GLN A 115 17.79 -11.98 -4.00
CA GLN A 115 17.49 -12.13 -5.43
C GLN A 115 16.00 -11.94 -5.76
N ALA A 116 15.10 -12.29 -4.83
CA ALA A 116 13.66 -12.23 -5.02
C ALA A 116 13.03 -10.92 -4.49
N GLN A 117 13.75 -10.12 -3.70
CA GLN A 117 13.22 -8.88 -3.09
C GLN A 117 12.81 -7.83 -4.12
N LEU A 118 13.60 -7.66 -5.19
CA LEU A 118 13.29 -6.73 -6.26
C LEU A 118 12.01 -7.15 -7.01
N ILE A 119 11.95 -8.43 -7.38
CA ILE A 119 10.81 -8.98 -8.13
C ILE A 119 9.54 -8.92 -7.28
N SER A 120 9.60 -9.27 -6.00
CA SER A 120 8.44 -9.22 -5.11
C SER A 120 7.95 -7.79 -4.87
N THR A 121 8.85 -6.82 -4.77
CA THR A 121 8.48 -5.40 -4.65
C THR A 121 7.80 -4.90 -5.92
N VAL A 122 8.36 -5.18 -7.09
CA VAL A 122 7.76 -4.78 -8.37
C VAL A 122 6.39 -5.42 -8.56
N ILE A 123 6.27 -6.74 -8.34
CA ILE A 123 4.99 -7.43 -8.48
C ILE A 123 3.98 -6.91 -7.45
N GLY A 124 4.39 -6.70 -6.19
CA GLY A 124 3.51 -6.19 -5.14
C GLY A 124 2.98 -4.79 -5.46
N THR A 125 3.86 -3.87 -5.84
CA THR A 125 3.46 -2.51 -6.26
C THR A 125 2.58 -2.53 -7.50
N LEU A 126 2.85 -3.41 -8.48
CA LEU A 126 2.06 -3.53 -9.69
C LEU A 126 0.70 -4.16 -9.44
N ILE A 127 0.57 -5.12 -8.53
CA ILE A 127 -0.73 -5.71 -8.20
C ILE A 127 -1.61 -4.67 -7.49
N LEU A 128 -1.06 -4.01 -6.47
CA LEU A 128 -1.76 -2.98 -5.71
C LEU A 128 -2.07 -1.77 -6.61
N GLY A 129 -1.15 -1.40 -7.49
CA GLY A 129 -1.34 -0.32 -8.45
C GLY A 129 -2.34 -0.65 -9.56
N ALA A 130 -2.13 -1.72 -10.32
CA ALA A 130 -2.86 -1.99 -11.55
C ALA A 130 -4.25 -2.61 -11.34
N PHE A 131 -4.41 -3.50 -10.35
CA PHE A 131 -5.68 -4.23 -10.16
C PHE A 131 -6.58 -3.61 -9.08
N LEU A 132 -6.01 -2.85 -8.14
CA LEU A 132 -6.74 -2.28 -7.01
C LEU A 132 -6.79 -0.76 -7.07
N HIS A 133 -7.14 -0.20 -8.23
CA HIS A 133 -7.20 1.24 -8.46
C HIS A 133 -8.58 1.87 -8.14
N GLY A 134 -9.60 1.06 -7.86
CA GLY A 134 -10.92 1.54 -7.41
C GLY A 134 -11.94 1.86 -8.52
N MET A 135 -11.60 1.74 -9.81
CA MET A 135 -12.62 1.83 -10.88
C MET A 135 -13.15 0.45 -11.32
N SER A 136 -12.36 -0.63 -11.20
CA SER A 136 -12.80 -1.99 -11.50
C SER A 136 -12.03 -3.00 -10.62
N PRO A 137 -12.60 -3.49 -9.50
CA PRO A 137 -13.95 -3.26 -8.97
C PRO A 137 -14.19 -1.82 -8.50
N THR A 138 -15.43 -1.32 -8.62
CA THR A 138 -15.81 0.02 -8.13
C THR A 138 -15.88 0.04 -6.61
N ILE A 139 -15.56 1.19 -6.00
CA ILE A 139 -15.65 1.38 -4.54
C ILE A 139 -17.07 1.06 -4.06
N ARG A 140 -18.10 1.50 -4.80
CA ARG A 140 -19.52 1.19 -4.54
C ARG A 140 -19.78 -0.32 -4.41
N SER A 141 -19.36 -1.11 -5.40
CA SER A 141 -19.57 -2.57 -5.40
C SER A 141 -18.83 -3.30 -4.27
N SER A 142 -17.76 -2.70 -3.76
CA SER A 142 -16.92 -3.32 -2.73
C SER A 142 -17.43 -3.08 -1.30
N ARG A 143 -18.34 -2.13 -1.08
CA ARG A 143 -18.76 -1.73 0.27
C ARG A 143 -19.37 -2.86 1.07
N GLY A 144 -18.96 -2.98 2.32
CA GLY A 144 -19.43 -4.02 3.24
C GLY A 144 -18.86 -5.42 2.96
N THR A 145 -17.97 -5.56 1.97
CA THR A 145 -17.27 -6.83 1.69
C THR A 145 -15.78 -6.73 2.01
N PHE A 146 -15.10 -7.88 2.06
CA PHE A 146 -13.64 -7.93 2.25
C PHE A 146 -12.86 -7.13 1.19
N LEU A 147 -13.44 -6.94 0.00
CA LEU A 147 -12.84 -6.14 -1.07
C LEU A 147 -12.65 -4.67 -0.67
N GLU A 148 -13.52 -4.11 0.19
CA GLU A 148 -13.36 -2.73 0.68
C GLU A 148 -12.04 -2.56 1.45
N VAL A 149 -11.70 -3.54 2.29
CA VAL A 149 -10.44 -3.52 3.06
C VAL A 149 -9.24 -3.66 2.11
N VAL A 150 -9.32 -4.56 1.15
CA VAL A 150 -8.25 -4.79 0.16
C VAL A 150 -8.01 -3.55 -0.70
N LEU A 151 -9.08 -2.89 -1.15
CA LEU A 151 -9.01 -1.61 -1.87
C LEU A 151 -8.52 -0.47 -0.97
N GLY A 152 -8.88 -0.48 0.32
CA GLY A 152 -8.40 0.49 1.30
C GLY A 152 -6.89 0.39 1.56
N VAL A 153 -6.28 -0.78 1.34
CA VAL A 153 -4.83 -0.98 1.44
C VAL A 153 -4.07 -0.47 0.20
N SER A 154 -4.75 -0.34 -0.94
CA SER A 154 -4.14 0.12 -2.17
C SER A 154 -3.90 1.63 -2.17
N TYR A 155 -2.64 2.03 -2.41
CA TYR A 155 -2.31 3.43 -2.62
C TYR A 155 -2.98 4.01 -3.87
N ASN A 156 -3.18 3.21 -4.92
CA ASN A 156 -3.68 3.73 -6.18
C ASN A 156 -5.16 4.09 -6.10
N ARG A 157 -5.94 3.41 -5.24
CA ARG A 157 -7.32 3.79 -4.95
C ARG A 157 -7.41 5.20 -4.36
N TRP A 158 -6.60 5.51 -3.35
CA TRP A 158 -6.59 6.85 -2.73
C TRP A 158 -6.00 7.93 -3.64
N ALA A 159 -4.96 7.58 -4.41
CA ALA A 159 -4.34 8.50 -5.36
C ALA A 159 -5.27 8.84 -6.52
N MET A 160 -6.01 7.84 -7.04
CA MET A 160 -7.04 8.04 -8.06
C MET A 160 -8.18 8.90 -7.55
N GLU A 161 -8.67 8.65 -6.33
CA GLU A 161 -9.72 9.45 -5.71
C GLU A 161 -9.32 10.93 -5.59
N ALA A 162 -8.13 11.22 -5.05
CA ALA A 162 -7.62 12.59 -4.97
C ALA A 162 -7.41 13.21 -6.36
N ALA A 163 -6.76 12.50 -7.29
CA ALA A 163 -6.45 13.02 -8.61
C ALA A 163 -7.70 13.34 -9.44
N THR A 164 -8.72 12.47 -9.39
CA THR A 164 -9.99 12.68 -10.11
C THR A 164 -10.77 13.84 -9.52
N ILE A 165 -10.82 13.98 -8.19
CA ILE A 165 -11.48 15.12 -7.54
C ILE A 165 -10.80 16.43 -7.95
N GLY A 166 -9.47 16.47 -7.92
CA GLY A 166 -8.70 17.66 -8.30
C GLY A 166 -8.90 18.09 -9.76
N GLU A 167 -8.96 17.14 -10.70
CA GLU A 167 -9.21 17.46 -12.11
C GLU A 167 -10.65 17.93 -12.33
N PHE A 168 -11.63 17.19 -11.81
CA PHE A 168 -13.05 17.44 -12.06
C PHE A 168 -13.57 18.73 -11.44
N LYS A 169 -12.90 19.26 -10.40
CA LYS A 169 -13.19 20.58 -9.84
C LYS A 169 -13.21 21.68 -10.91
N HIS A 170 -12.37 21.59 -11.93
CA HIS A 170 -12.31 22.56 -13.04
C HIS A 170 -13.38 22.37 -14.12
N TYR A 171 -14.07 21.22 -14.14
CA TYR A 171 -15.15 20.90 -15.09
C TYR A 171 -16.54 21.14 -14.49
N TYR A 172 -16.59 21.51 -13.21
CA TYR A 172 -17.81 21.64 -12.44
C TYR A 172 -18.89 22.50 -13.11
N GLU A 173 -18.52 23.69 -13.59
CA GLU A 173 -19.47 24.69 -14.11
C GLU A 173 -20.32 24.23 -15.29
N TYR A 174 -19.81 23.30 -16.12
CA TYR A 174 -20.48 22.87 -17.35
C TYR A 174 -20.75 21.36 -17.42
N LYS A 175 -20.21 20.57 -16.48
CA LYS A 175 -20.36 19.10 -16.43
C LYS A 175 -20.78 18.57 -15.05
N SER A 176 -21.38 19.40 -14.19
CA SER A 176 -21.81 19.00 -12.84
C SER A 176 -22.64 17.70 -12.85
N ASN A 177 -23.63 17.57 -13.73
CA ASN A 177 -24.47 16.36 -13.82
C ASN A 177 -23.68 15.10 -14.18
N GLU A 178 -22.74 15.22 -15.12
CA GLU A 178 -21.88 14.10 -15.55
C GLU A 178 -20.94 13.68 -14.41
N ILE A 179 -20.37 14.66 -13.71
CA ILE A 179 -19.49 14.43 -12.54
C ILE A 179 -20.26 13.71 -11.42
N ILE A 180 -21.49 14.15 -11.13
CA ILE A 180 -22.32 13.52 -10.09
C ILE A 180 -22.57 12.05 -10.42
N MET A 181 -22.91 11.75 -11.68
CA MET A 181 -23.15 10.38 -12.12
C MET A 181 -21.88 9.52 -12.06
N ILE A 182 -20.72 10.06 -12.46
CA ILE A 182 -19.44 9.34 -12.37
C ILE A 182 -19.09 9.04 -10.91
N TYR A 183 -19.23 10.03 -10.01
CA TYR A 183 -18.91 9.86 -8.59
C TYR A 183 -19.85 8.87 -7.92
N SER A 184 -21.15 8.89 -8.26
CA SER A 184 -22.13 7.91 -7.78
C SER A 184 -21.82 6.49 -8.28
N GLY A 185 -21.43 6.34 -9.54
CA GLY A 185 -21.11 5.04 -10.14
C GLY A 185 -19.85 4.40 -9.55
N ILE A 186 -18.81 5.21 -9.33
CA ILE A 186 -17.56 4.73 -8.74
C ILE A 186 -17.67 4.60 -7.22
N GLY A 187 -18.42 5.50 -6.56
CA GLY A 187 -18.52 5.63 -5.10
C GLY A 187 -17.55 6.66 -4.49
N LEU A 188 -17.16 7.68 -5.25
CA LEU A 188 -16.29 8.78 -4.79
C LEU A 188 -17.07 9.74 -3.88
N CYS A 189 -16.39 10.36 -2.91
CA CYS A 189 -17.00 11.28 -1.93
C CYS A 189 -18.23 10.70 -1.19
N ASN A 190 -18.29 9.37 -1.04
CA ASN A 190 -19.48 8.67 -0.52
C ASN A 190 -20.80 8.99 -1.25
N MET A 191 -20.73 9.42 -2.51
CA MET A 191 -21.92 9.82 -3.30
C MET A 191 -22.91 8.68 -3.54
N ASP A 192 -22.43 7.44 -3.49
CA ASP A 192 -23.23 6.22 -3.55
C ASP A 192 -24.12 5.99 -2.32
N ARG A 193 -23.84 6.66 -1.18
CA ARG A 193 -24.70 6.61 0.02
C ARG A 193 -25.64 7.81 0.12
N THR A 194 -25.31 8.92 -0.53
CA THR A 194 -26.14 10.14 -0.51
C THR A 194 -27.28 10.06 -1.51
N LEU A 195 -27.08 9.34 -2.63
CA LEU A 195 -28.16 9.02 -3.56
C LEU A 195 -28.89 7.79 -3.06
N VAL A 196 -30.20 7.93 -2.85
CA VAL A 196 -31.08 6.79 -2.62
C VAL A 196 -31.10 6.01 -3.93
N ASP A 197 -30.89 4.70 -3.87
CA ASP A 197 -31.04 3.75 -4.98
C ASP A 197 -31.85 2.58 -4.43
N ASN A 198 -33.03 2.37 -5.00
CA ASN A 198 -33.94 1.31 -4.58
C ASN A 198 -33.61 -0.03 -5.25
N GLY A 199 -32.64 -0.06 -6.17
CA GLY A 199 -32.17 -1.25 -6.89
C GLY A 199 -33.13 -1.75 -7.98
N ASP A 200 -34.14 -0.96 -8.34
CA ASP A 200 -35.05 -1.24 -9.46
C ASP A 200 -34.53 -0.57 -10.74
N ASP A 201 -34.83 -1.17 -11.89
CA ASP A 201 -34.44 -0.61 -13.20
C ASP A 201 -35.30 0.61 -13.58
N SER A 202 -36.34 0.91 -12.79
CA SER A 202 -37.28 2.00 -12.99
C SER A 202 -36.93 3.22 -12.12
N LEU A 203 -36.95 4.40 -12.72
CA LEU A 203 -36.59 5.64 -12.04
C LEU A 203 -37.72 6.07 -11.11
N SER A 204 -37.53 5.84 -9.81
CA SER A 204 -38.53 6.22 -8.81
C SER A 204 -38.51 7.72 -8.53
N VAL A 205 -39.64 8.22 -8.01
CA VAL A 205 -39.77 9.64 -7.65
C VAL A 205 -38.79 10.03 -6.54
N GLU A 206 -38.50 9.11 -5.62
CA GLU A 206 -37.56 9.33 -4.51
C GLU A 206 -36.11 9.46 -5.01
N GLU A 207 -35.69 8.61 -5.95
CA GLU A 207 -34.39 8.69 -6.60
C GLU A 207 -34.23 10.02 -7.35
N ALA A 208 -35.25 10.38 -8.14
CA ALA A 208 -35.27 11.64 -8.89
C ALA A 208 -35.15 12.86 -7.95
N LEU A 209 -35.92 12.86 -6.86
CA LEU A 209 -35.91 13.94 -5.89
C LEU A 209 -34.56 14.03 -5.15
N SER A 210 -33.97 12.90 -4.78
CA SER A 210 -32.65 12.85 -4.14
C SER A 210 -31.55 13.39 -5.05
N PHE A 211 -31.61 13.08 -6.35
CA PHE A 211 -30.68 13.60 -7.34
C PHE A 211 -30.83 15.11 -7.54
N VAL A 212 -32.07 15.62 -7.67
CA VAL A 212 -32.33 17.07 -7.84
C VAL A 212 -31.87 17.86 -6.61
N THR A 213 -32.12 17.33 -5.41
CA THR A 213 -31.66 17.96 -4.16
C THR A 213 -30.14 17.96 -4.06
N LEU A 214 -29.49 16.85 -4.43
CA LEU A 214 -28.04 16.79 -4.48
C LEU A 214 -27.48 17.79 -5.50
N GLN A 215 -28.11 17.91 -6.66
CA GLN A 215 -27.69 18.83 -7.72
C GLN A 215 -27.76 20.30 -7.29
N SER A 216 -28.73 20.69 -6.47
CA SER A 216 -28.83 22.08 -5.97
C SER A 216 -27.76 22.42 -4.93
N ASP A 217 -27.35 21.43 -4.13
CA ASP A 217 -26.44 21.62 -3.00
C ASP A 217 -24.98 21.27 -3.36
N PHE A 218 -24.77 20.57 -4.47
CA PHE A 218 -23.45 20.23 -4.97
C PHE A 218 -22.71 21.52 -5.35
N ASN A 219 -21.44 21.61 -4.99
CA ASN A 219 -20.54 22.71 -5.33
C ASN A 219 -19.14 22.15 -5.60
N ALA A 220 -18.27 22.96 -6.20
CA ALA A 220 -16.91 22.56 -6.55
C ALA A 220 -16.07 22.10 -5.33
N ASP A 221 -16.37 22.63 -4.14
CA ASP A 221 -15.63 22.32 -2.91
C ASP A 221 -16.24 21.17 -2.09
N SER A 222 -17.40 20.63 -2.47
CA SER A 222 -18.11 19.60 -1.69
C SER A 222 -17.29 18.33 -1.46
N CYS A 223 -16.33 18.05 -2.35
CA CYS A 223 -15.45 16.88 -2.31
C CYS A 223 -14.03 17.16 -1.77
N ASP A 224 -13.68 18.41 -1.45
CA ASP A 224 -12.31 18.78 -1.05
C ASP A 224 -11.86 18.03 0.21
N ARG A 225 -12.79 17.84 1.16
CA ARG A 225 -12.55 17.08 2.39
C ARG A 225 -12.11 15.65 2.10
N TYR A 226 -12.77 14.97 1.16
CA TYR A 226 -12.45 13.58 0.80
C TYR A 226 -11.09 13.47 0.11
N SER A 227 -10.76 14.43 -0.75
CA SER A 227 -9.42 14.51 -1.35
C SER A 227 -8.30 14.73 -0.31
N GLY A 228 -8.56 15.57 0.70
CA GLY A 228 -7.66 15.79 1.83
C GLY A 228 -7.51 14.55 2.71
N GLU A 229 -8.61 13.88 3.04
CA GLU A 229 -8.62 12.62 3.80
C GLU A 229 -7.87 11.52 3.05
N ALA A 230 -8.07 11.37 1.73
CA ALA A 230 -7.34 10.42 0.90
C ALA A 230 -5.83 10.67 0.91
N SER A 231 -5.41 11.94 0.77
CA SER A 231 -4.00 12.34 0.83
C SER A 231 -3.37 12.07 2.19
N LEU A 232 -4.13 12.34 3.27
CA LEU A 232 -3.69 12.06 4.64
C LEU A 232 -3.56 10.55 4.89
N ILE A 233 -4.51 9.75 4.42
CA ILE A 233 -4.46 8.29 4.55
C ILE A 233 -3.24 7.74 3.81
N LEU A 234 -2.97 8.19 2.58
CA LEU A 234 -1.75 7.82 1.86
C LEU A 234 -0.46 8.10 2.63
N PHE A 235 -0.37 9.31 3.20
CA PHE A 235 0.77 9.69 4.02
C PHE A 235 0.92 8.79 5.25
N CYS A 236 -0.17 8.57 5.99
CA CYS A 236 -0.23 7.72 7.17
C CYS A 236 0.12 6.27 6.87
N MET A 237 -0.35 5.72 5.74
CA MET A 237 -0.02 4.37 5.31
C MET A 237 1.46 4.23 4.97
N GLY A 238 2.04 5.20 4.26
CA GLY A 238 3.47 5.21 3.96
C GLY A 238 4.35 5.35 5.23
N LEU A 239 3.88 6.11 6.23
CA LEU A 239 4.52 6.21 7.54
C LEU A 239 4.37 4.90 8.34
N GLY A 240 3.20 4.29 8.32
CA GLY A 240 2.91 3.01 8.96
C GLY A 240 3.80 1.88 8.42
N LEU A 241 3.99 1.80 7.10
CA LEU A 241 4.90 0.83 6.47
C LEU A 241 6.35 1.02 6.92
N ARG A 242 6.82 2.27 7.08
CA ARG A 242 8.15 2.58 7.61
C ARG A 242 8.30 2.18 9.07
N LEU A 243 7.32 2.51 9.90
CA LEU A 243 7.32 2.10 11.31
C LEU A 243 7.29 0.58 11.44
N PHE A 244 6.54 -0.11 10.57
CA PHE A 244 6.53 -1.56 10.51
C PHE A 244 7.89 -2.12 10.11
N ALA A 245 8.53 -1.58 9.07
CA ALA A 245 9.88 -1.97 8.66
C ALA A 245 10.93 -1.73 9.76
N PHE A 246 10.82 -0.60 10.47
CA PHE A 246 11.66 -0.29 11.62
C PHE A 246 11.46 -1.31 12.76
N GLY A 247 10.21 -1.64 13.07
CA GLY A 247 9.86 -2.66 14.06
C GLY A 247 10.42 -4.04 13.69
N LEU A 248 10.32 -4.43 12.42
CA LEU A 248 10.90 -5.68 11.91
C LEU A 248 12.44 -5.70 12.05
N MET A 249 13.12 -4.61 11.70
CA MET A 249 14.57 -4.51 11.88
C MET A 249 14.98 -4.55 13.35
N TYR A 250 14.24 -3.85 14.20
CA TYR A 250 14.48 -3.86 15.64
C TYR A 250 14.32 -5.26 16.24
N TYR A 251 13.28 -5.98 15.82
CA TYR A 251 13.04 -7.37 16.22
C TYR A 251 14.16 -8.31 15.76
N GLN A 252 14.62 -8.20 14.51
CA GLN A 252 15.73 -9.00 14.00
C GLN A 252 17.03 -8.75 14.77
N ASN A 253 17.33 -7.49 15.09
CA ASN A 253 18.53 -7.13 15.85
C ASN A 253 18.50 -7.70 17.28
N HIS A 254 17.33 -7.71 17.92
CA HIS A 254 17.15 -8.26 19.26
C HIS A 254 16.72 -9.72 19.27
N LYS A 255 16.78 -10.44 18.15
CA LYS A 255 16.27 -11.82 18.04
C LYS A 255 16.90 -12.75 19.07
N GLN A 256 18.21 -12.65 19.30
CA GLN A 256 18.91 -13.42 20.34
C GLN A 256 18.40 -13.10 21.75
N TRP A 257 18.19 -11.82 22.05
CA TRP A 257 17.63 -11.38 23.34
C TRP A 257 16.18 -11.84 23.52
N PHE A 258 15.36 -11.77 22.46
CA PHE A 258 13.99 -12.27 22.47
C PHE A 258 13.90 -13.78 22.62
N GLN A 259 14.82 -14.55 22.02
CA GLN A 259 14.92 -16.00 22.23
C GLN A 259 15.23 -16.31 23.70
N ILE A 260 16.24 -15.66 24.28
CA ILE A 260 16.60 -15.84 25.70
C ILE A 260 15.45 -15.43 26.63
N MET A 261 14.75 -14.33 26.32
CA MET A 261 13.59 -13.91 27.10
C MET A 261 12.42 -14.88 26.96
N GLY A 262 12.16 -15.38 25.76
CA GLY A 262 11.14 -16.38 25.47
C GLY A 262 11.37 -17.66 26.27
N GLU A 263 12.61 -18.16 26.30
CA GLU A 263 12.99 -19.31 27.14
C GLU A 263 12.79 -19.03 28.64
N ARG A 264 13.17 -17.85 29.13
CA ARG A 264 12.93 -17.46 30.54
C ARG A 264 11.44 -17.38 30.87
N LEU A 265 10.62 -16.86 29.95
CA LEU A 265 9.18 -16.76 30.13
C LEU A 265 8.54 -18.16 30.13
N TRP A 266 8.94 -19.02 29.19
CA TRP A 266 8.48 -20.40 29.09
C TRP A 266 8.83 -21.20 30.35
N ASN A 267 10.05 -21.03 30.86
CA ASN A 267 10.48 -21.65 32.11
C ASN A 267 9.68 -21.17 33.34
N LYS A 268 9.18 -19.93 33.34
CA LYS A 268 8.27 -19.45 34.40
C LYS A 268 6.88 -20.07 34.26
N VAL A 269 6.35 -20.14 33.04
CA VAL A 269 5.04 -20.76 32.75
C VAL A 269 5.05 -22.24 33.12
N ASP A 270 6.08 -22.99 32.73
CA ASP A 270 6.23 -24.41 33.07
C ASP A 270 6.28 -24.64 34.59
N LYS A 271 6.96 -23.77 35.33
CA LYS A 271 6.94 -23.82 36.81
C LYS A 271 5.54 -23.60 37.39
N VAL A 272 4.78 -22.65 36.86
CA VAL A 272 3.41 -22.37 37.33
C VAL A 272 2.48 -23.55 37.03
N ILE A 273 2.58 -24.14 35.82
CA ILE A 273 1.79 -25.31 35.44
C ILE A 273 2.11 -26.50 36.35
N LYS A 274 3.40 -26.76 36.62
CA LYS A 274 3.82 -27.82 37.54
C LYS A 274 3.28 -27.61 38.96
N ILE A 275 3.33 -26.38 39.48
CA ILE A 275 2.76 -26.05 40.80
C ILE A 275 1.24 -26.28 40.81
N SER A 276 0.53 -25.86 39.77
CA SER A 276 -0.92 -26.08 39.66
C SER A 276 -1.27 -27.57 39.69
N SER A 277 -0.56 -28.39 38.90
CA SER A 277 -0.78 -29.84 38.86
C SER A 277 -0.45 -30.53 40.20
N ALA A 278 0.56 -30.03 40.93
CA ALA A 278 0.91 -30.55 42.25
C ALA A 278 -0.16 -30.22 43.30
N ILE A 279 -0.74 -29.02 43.26
CA ILE A 279 -1.84 -28.62 44.14
C ILE A 279 -3.07 -29.49 43.88
N GLU A 280 -3.40 -29.74 42.61
CA GLU A 280 -4.54 -30.60 42.23
C GLU A 280 -4.37 -32.04 42.69
N TYR A 281 -3.15 -32.60 42.60
CA TYR A 281 -2.83 -33.93 43.13
C TYR A 281 -2.97 -34.03 44.65
N VAL A 282 -2.52 -33.00 45.38
CA VAL A 282 -2.65 -32.94 46.85
C VAL A 282 -4.11 -32.83 47.28
N ASP A 283 -4.92 -32.03 46.56
CA ASP A 283 -6.34 -31.87 46.84
C ASP A 283 -7.12 -33.19 46.60
N ASP A 284 -6.81 -33.91 45.51
CA ASP A 284 -7.43 -35.21 45.24
C ASP A 284 -7.03 -36.26 46.29
N GLY A 285 -5.76 -36.28 46.72
CA GLY A 285 -5.29 -37.13 47.81
C GLY A 285 -6.02 -36.85 49.13
N ARG A 286 -6.25 -35.58 49.46
CA ARG A 286 -7.00 -35.16 50.66
C ARG A 286 -8.47 -35.58 50.59
N LYS A 287 -9.11 -35.45 49.42
CA LYS A 287 -10.49 -35.94 49.18
C LYS A 287 -10.64 -37.46 49.33
N ARG A 288 -9.64 -38.24 48.93
CA ARG A 288 -9.65 -39.71 49.12
C ARG A 288 -9.52 -40.12 50.59
N LEU A 289 -8.70 -39.41 51.37
CA LEU A 289 -8.54 -39.67 52.80
C LEU A 289 -9.81 -39.32 53.59
N ALA A 290 -10.55 -38.29 53.19
CA ALA A 290 -11.81 -37.91 53.83
C ALA A 290 -13.00 -38.87 53.55
N ARG A 291 -12.86 -39.84 52.63
CA ARG A 291 -13.90 -40.85 52.32
C ARG A 291 -13.69 -42.20 53.01
N LYS A 292 -12.58 -42.40 53.72
CA LYS A 292 -12.32 -43.58 54.55
C LYS A 292 -12.62 -43.25 56.00
#